data_AF-A0A2E2IYZ1-F1
#
_entry.id   AF-A0A2E2IYZ1-F1
#
_cell.length_a   1.000
_cell.length_b   1.000
_cell.length_c   1.000
_cell.angle_alpha   90.00
_cell.angle_beta   90.00
_cell.angle_gamma   90.00
#
_symmetry.space_group_name_H-M   'P 1'
#
loop_
_entity.id
_entity.type
_entity.pdbx_description
1 polymer ?
#
loop_
_entity_poly.entity_id
_entity_poly.type
_entity_poly.pdbx_seq_one_letter_code
_entity_poly.pdbx_strand_id
1 'polypeptide(L)'
;MAPIVSILLFLVAIFLGYKVYNSIMGPVEFNKAKEERYKKVIAKLKDIKAAELAYQEVVGGFNGDFDSLVQFLDTAQFAITQRRDTVYDDVEKNKAYGIDEGYYIEEVLIDTLRFTSVKDSLYAGDRYKTMMNVPGTDTKFDLDAGTLDKDGTKYAVFEAKVSKDVVLQGLNKDLITQEKMVQSVDGVNGEYLKVGSMNEVNTSGNWPKLYDTAKDQ
;
A
#
# COMPACT_ATOMS: atom_id res chain seq x y z
N MET A 1 -14.37 -34.39 57.60
CA MET A 1 -13.93 -33.92 56.27
C MET A 1 -13.65 -32.42 56.39
N ALA A 2 -12.45 -31.95 56.06
CA ALA A 2 -12.00 -30.59 56.35
C ALA A 2 -12.64 -29.56 55.37
N PRO A 3 -13.67 -28.80 55.76
CA PRO A 3 -14.42 -27.91 54.86
C PRO A 3 -13.55 -26.83 54.20
N ILE A 4 -12.41 -26.51 54.82
CA ILE A 4 -11.43 -25.54 54.33
C ILE A 4 -10.81 -26.00 53.00
N VAL A 5 -10.51 -27.29 52.85
CA VAL A 5 -9.92 -27.83 51.62
C VAL A 5 -10.92 -27.75 50.46
N SER A 6 -12.20 -28.04 50.73
CA SER A 6 -13.27 -27.93 49.73
C SER A 6 -13.51 -26.49 49.28
N ILE A 7 -13.47 -25.52 50.20
CA ILE A 7 -13.62 -24.09 49.87
C ILE A 7 -12.42 -23.59 49.07
N LEU A 8 -11.19 -23.95 49.45
CA LEU A 8 -9.99 -23.60 48.70
C LEU A 8 -10.05 -24.18 47.28
N LEU A 9 -10.42 -25.46 47.16
CA LEU A 9 -10.53 -26.13 45.87
C LEU A 9 -11.62 -25.53 44.99
N PHE A 10 -12.73 -25.08 45.58
CA PHE A 10 -13.78 -24.33 44.89
C PHE A 10 -13.30 -22.98 44.36
N LEU A 11 -12.53 -22.21 45.16
CA LEU A 11 -11.92 -20.96 44.71
C LEU A 11 -10.92 -21.20 43.56
N VAL A 12 -10.12 -22.26 43.66
CA VAL A 12 -9.21 -22.68 42.58
C VAL A 12 -10.00 -23.06 41.32
N ALA A 13 -11.13 -23.77 41.45
CA ALA A 13 -11.97 -24.13 40.32
C ALA A 13 -12.56 -22.89 39.62
N ILE A 14 -13.03 -21.88 40.36
CA ILE A 14 -13.48 -20.60 39.79
C ILE A 14 -12.34 -19.88 39.07
N PHE A 15 -11.16 -19.82 39.69
CA PHE A 15 -9.98 -19.18 39.09
C PHE A 15 -9.57 -19.87 37.78
N LEU A 16 -9.55 -21.21 37.77
CA LEU A 16 -9.25 -21.99 36.56
C LEU A 16 -10.33 -21.78 35.49
N GLY A 17 -11.62 -21.76 35.87
CA GLY A 17 -12.71 -21.45 34.95
C GLY A 17 -12.56 -20.08 34.28
N TYR A 18 -12.21 -19.05 35.05
CA TYR A 18 -11.91 -17.72 34.53
C TYR A 18 -10.70 -17.72 33.58
N LYS A 19 -9.63 -18.44 33.92
CA LYS A 19 -8.44 -18.57 33.05
C LYS A 19 -8.77 -19.25 31.72
N VAL A 20 -9.59 -20.31 31.72
CA VAL A 20 -10.03 -20.98 30.49
C VAL A 20 -10.88 -20.04 29.64
N TYR A 21 -11.83 -19.32 30.25
CA TYR A 21 -12.64 -18.34 29.53
C TYR A 21 -11.79 -17.26 28.86
N ASN A 22 -10.87 -16.63 29.60
CA ASN A 22 -9.96 -15.63 29.04
C ASN A 22 -9.03 -16.21 27.96
N SER A 23 -8.62 -17.47 28.08
CA SER A 23 -7.79 -18.14 27.07
C SER A 23 -8.51 -18.30 25.74
N ILE A 24 -9.84 -18.45 25.75
CA ILE A 24 -10.66 -18.59 24.54
C ILE A 24 -11.06 -17.21 24.00
N MET A 25 -11.50 -16.31 24.88
CA MET A 25 -12.02 -14.99 24.46
C MET A 25 -10.89 -14.02 24.08
N GLY A 26 -9.72 -14.10 24.72
CA GLY A 26 -8.59 -13.22 24.45
C GLY A 26 -8.15 -13.18 22.98
N PRO A 27 -7.91 -14.34 22.33
CA PRO A 27 -7.60 -14.38 20.90
C PRO A 27 -8.71 -13.83 20.00
N VAL A 28 -9.98 -14.00 20.37
CA VAL A 28 -11.13 -13.50 19.59
C VAL A 28 -11.18 -11.98 19.61
N GLU A 29 -11.09 -11.38 20.80
CA GLU A 29 -11.07 -9.91 20.95
C GLU A 29 -9.84 -9.30 20.28
N PHE A 30 -8.68 -9.96 20.40
CA PHE A 30 -7.45 -9.57 19.71
C PHE A 30 -7.64 -9.55 18.19
N ASN A 31 -8.20 -10.61 17.60
CA ASN A 31 -8.41 -10.68 16.16
C ASN A 31 -9.38 -9.61 15.67
N LYS A 32 -10.44 -9.32 16.42
CA LYS A 32 -11.40 -8.26 16.10
C LYS A 32 -10.75 -6.88 16.12
N ALA A 33 -10.00 -6.56 17.17
CA ALA A 33 -9.27 -5.28 17.29
C ALA A 33 -8.18 -5.16 16.22
N LYS A 34 -7.46 -6.25 15.95
CA LYS A 34 -6.44 -6.35 14.90
C LYS A 34 -7.03 -6.00 13.54
N GLU A 35 -8.12 -6.65 13.14
CA GLU A 35 -8.74 -6.45 11.83
C GLU A 35 -9.21 -5.00 11.65
N GLU A 36 -9.82 -4.40 12.68
CA GLU A 36 -10.25 -3.00 12.63
C GLU A 36 -9.07 -2.05 12.45
N ARG A 37 -7.98 -2.25 13.21
CA ARG A 37 -6.79 -1.41 13.11
C ARG A 37 -6.08 -1.60 11.77
N TYR A 38 -5.91 -2.84 11.33
CA TYR A 38 -5.29 -3.17 10.05
C TYR A 38 -6.04 -2.53 8.88
N LYS A 39 -7.38 -2.54 8.87
CA LYS A 39 -8.16 -1.85 7.84
C LYS A 39 -7.80 -0.37 7.72
N LYS A 40 -7.70 0.35 8.85
CA LYS A 40 -7.35 1.78 8.88
C LYS A 40 -5.90 2.02 8.40
N VAL A 41 -4.96 1.20 8.87
CA VAL A 41 -3.54 1.31 8.47
C VAL A 41 -3.34 0.98 6.99
N ILE A 42 -3.98 -0.08 6.50
CA ILE A 42 -3.90 -0.51 5.09
C ILE A 42 -4.49 0.55 4.17
N ALA A 43 -5.60 1.21 4.56
CA ALA A 43 -6.14 2.33 3.79
C ALA A 43 -5.10 3.45 3.61
N LYS A 44 -4.35 3.80 4.67
CA LYS A 44 -3.25 4.77 4.57
C LYS A 44 -2.08 4.27 3.73
N LEU A 45 -1.70 3.00 3.82
CA LEU A 45 -0.67 2.42 2.95
C LEU A 45 -1.08 2.41 1.47
N LYS A 46 -2.38 2.22 1.17
CA LYS A 46 -2.91 2.36 -0.19
C LYS A 46 -2.87 3.80 -0.67
N ASP A 47 -3.20 4.76 0.20
CA ASP A 47 -3.07 6.19 -0.10
C ASP A 47 -1.62 6.52 -0.46
N ILE A 48 -0.64 6.06 0.32
CA ILE A 48 0.79 6.26 0.03
C ILE A 48 1.19 5.61 -1.30
N LYS A 49 0.76 4.37 -1.54
CA LYS A 49 1.02 3.68 -2.81
C LYS A 49 0.48 4.47 -4.00
N ALA A 50 -0.73 5.01 -3.91
CA ALA A 50 -1.32 5.79 -4.98
C ALA A 50 -0.52 7.08 -5.27
N ALA A 51 -0.04 7.74 -4.20
CA ALA A 51 0.83 8.91 -4.32
C ALA A 51 2.15 8.57 -5.03
N GLU A 52 2.82 7.50 -4.60
CA GLU A 52 4.09 7.04 -5.16
C GLU A 52 3.96 6.64 -6.63
N LEU A 53 2.89 5.93 -7.00
CA LEU A 53 2.63 5.57 -8.40
C LEU A 53 2.39 6.80 -9.28
N ALA A 54 1.66 7.80 -8.76
CA ALA A 54 1.47 9.06 -9.48
C ALA A 54 2.77 9.87 -9.60
N TYR A 55 3.61 9.86 -8.56
CA TYR A 55 4.93 10.45 -8.61
C TYR A 55 5.80 9.78 -9.67
N GLN A 56 5.74 8.45 -9.77
CA GLN A 56 6.43 7.69 -10.82
C GLN A 56 5.93 8.03 -12.22
N GLU A 57 4.62 8.19 -12.40
CA GLU A 57 4.03 8.52 -13.70
C GLU A 57 4.43 9.93 -14.19
N VAL A 58 4.52 10.90 -13.29
CA VAL A 58 4.79 12.31 -13.65
C VAL A 58 6.29 12.64 -13.64
N VAL A 59 7.04 12.13 -12.66
CA VAL A 59 8.45 12.50 -12.43
C VAL A 59 9.42 11.41 -12.90
N GLY A 60 8.98 10.15 -13.01
CA GLY A 60 9.81 9.04 -13.48
C GLY A 60 10.59 8.30 -12.38
N GLY A 61 10.20 8.44 -11.10
CA GLY A 61 10.85 7.77 -9.96
C GLY A 61 9.91 7.64 -8.75
N PHE A 62 10.45 7.35 -7.57
CA PHE A 62 9.70 7.35 -6.31
C PHE A 62 10.30 8.36 -5.33
N ASN A 63 9.53 8.74 -4.31
CA ASN A 63 9.97 9.71 -3.31
C ASN A 63 10.15 9.05 -1.94
N GLY A 64 11.24 9.39 -1.26
CA GLY A 64 11.54 8.91 0.09
C GLY A 64 11.06 9.86 1.20
N ASP A 65 10.54 11.04 0.83
CA ASP A 65 10.17 12.09 1.77
C ASP A 65 8.69 12.45 1.67
N PHE A 66 7.98 12.35 2.79
CA PHE A 66 6.54 12.61 2.85
C PHE A 66 6.18 14.06 2.57
N ASP A 67 6.98 15.02 3.02
CA ASP A 67 6.68 16.44 2.82
C ASP A 67 6.77 16.81 1.33
N SER A 68 7.80 16.31 0.66
CA SER A 68 7.99 16.42 -0.78
C SER A 68 6.88 15.70 -1.56
N LEU A 69 6.44 14.53 -1.09
CA LEU A 69 5.33 13.80 -1.71
C LEU A 69 3.99 14.55 -1.57
N VAL A 70 3.72 15.14 -0.41
CA VAL A 70 2.52 15.98 -0.19
C VAL A 70 2.57 17.23 -1.06
N GLN A 71 3.73 17.90 -1.14
CA GLN A 71 3.91 19.08 -1.99
C GLN A 71 3.71 18.73 -3.48
N PHE A 72 4.20 17.56 -3.90
CA PHE A 72 3.94 17.06 -5.25
C PHE A 72 2.44 16.89 -5.49
N LEU A 73 1.71 16.21 -4.58
CA LEU A 73 0.26 16.02 -4.74
C LEU A 73 -0.51 17.35 -4.82
N ASP A 74 -0.08 18.37 -4.08
CA ASP A 74 -0.68 19.71 -4.10
C ASP A 74 -0.48 20.45 -5.43
N THR A 75 0.66 20.23 -6.09
CA THR A 75 1.09 21.00 -7.28
C THR A 75 0.93 20.24 -8.59
N ALA A 76 0.94 18.91 -8.56
CA ALA A 76 1.02 18.08 -9.74
C ALA A 76 -0.31 17.99 -10.50
N GLN A 77 -0.19 17.89 -11.82
CA GLN A 77 -1.29 17.70 -12.75
C GLN A 77 -0.96 16.56 -13.71
N PHE A 78 -1.91 15.67 -13.93
CA PHE A 78 -1.87 14.69 -15.01
C PHE A 78 -2.18 15.36 -16.34
N ALA A 79 -1.29 15.18 -17.31
CA ALA A 79 -1.56 15.52 -18.71
C ALA A 79 -2.39 14.40 -19.34
N ILE A 80 -3.65 14.66 -19.69
CA ILE A 80 -4.47 13.70 -20.44
C ILE A 80 -4.03 13.78 -21.90
N THR A 81 -3.28 12.77 -22.33
CA THR A 81 -2.77 12.67 -23.71
C THR A 81 -3.63 11.76 -24.56
N GLN A 82 -3.84 12.13 -25.82
CA GLN A 82 -4.45 11.28 -26.83
C GLN A 82 -3.36 10.85 -27.82
N ARG A 83 -3.21 9.54 -27.98
CA ARG A 83 -2.43 8.96 -29.07
C ARG A 83 -3.31 8.87 -30.32
N ARG A 84 -2.87 9.46 -31.42
CA ARG A 84 -3.47 9.31 -32.75
C ARG A 84 -2.42 8.72 -33.69
N ASP A 85 -2.71 7.55 -34.23
CA ASP A 85 -1.89 6.93 -35.25
C ASP A 85 -2.34 7.50 -36.60
N THR A 86 -1.46 8.25 -37.25
CA THR A 86 -1.70 8.86 -38.56
C THR A 86 -0.83 8.19 -39.60
N VAL A 87 -1.43 7.85 -40.74
CA VAL A 87 -0.75 7.25 -41.89
C VAL A 87 -0.95 8.18 -43.06
N TYR A 88 0.14 8.62 -43.69
CA TYR A 88 0.10 9.47 -44.88
C TYR A 88 1.09 8.98 -45.93
N ASP A 89 0.87 9.31 -47.20
CA ASP A 89 1.70 8.83 -48.31
C ASP A 89 3.13 9.37 -48.24
N ASP A 90 4.11 8.47 -48.40
CA ASP A 90 5.52 8.83 -48.52
C ASP A 90 5.80 9.35 -49.94
N VAL A 91 5.50 10.63 -50.16
CA VAL A 91 5.60 11.27 -51.50
C VAL A 91 7.02 11.21 -52.06
N GLU A 92 8.06 11.33 -51.22
CA GLU A 92 9.45 11.30 -51.67
C GLU A 92 9.86 9.90 -52.13
N LYS A 93 9.49 8.87 -51.36
CA LYS A 93 9.80 7.49 -51.69
C LYS A 93 8.96 6.98 -52.85
N ASN A 94 7.66 7.27 -52.88
CA ASN A 94 6.78 6.92 -54.00
C ASN A 94 7.31 7.49 -55.32
N LYS A 95 7.73 8.76 -55.32
CA LYS A 95 8.36 9.40 -56.49
C LYS A 95 9.71 8.79 -56.87
N ALA A 96 10.52 8.39 -55.90
CA ALA A 96 11.81 7.74 -56.15
C ALA A 96 11.67 6.35 -56.81
N TYR A 97 10.59 5.63 -56.53
CA TYR A 97 10.30 4.32 -57.11
C TYR A 97 9.35 4.36 -58.32
N GLY A 98 8.91 5.54 -58.73
CA GLY A 98 8.06 5.73 -59.92
C GLY A 98 6.65 5.15 -59.77
N ILE A 99 6.13 5.11 -58.55
CA ILE A 99 4.78 4.62 -58.22
C ILE A 99 3.95 5.79 -57.67
N ASP A 100 2.65 5.81 -57.98
CA ASP A 100 1.76 6.88 -57.53
C ASP A 100 1.35 6.70 -56.06
N GLU A 101 1.13 5.46 -55.61
CA GLU A 101 0.79 5.11 -54.23
C GLU A 101 1.39 3.73 -53.87
N GLY A 102 1.95 3.57 -52.67
CA GLY A 102 2.45 2.26 -52.21
C GLY A 102 3.36 2.28 -50.97
N TYR A 103 4.07 3.38 -50.72
CA TYR A 103 4.78 3.63 -49.47
C TYR A 103 4.04 4.67 -48.63
N TYR A 104 3.92 4.38 -47.33
CA TYR A 104 3.27 5.22 -46.34
C TYR A 104 4.24 5.52 -45.20
N ILE A 105 4.14 6.72 -44.64
CA ILE A 105 4.78 7.12 -43.39
C ILE A 105 3.74 6.95 -42.28
N GLU A 106 4.10 6.15 -41.28
CA GLU A 106 3.33 5.99 -40.06
C GLU A 106 3.90 6.91 -38.99
N GLU A 107 3.12 7.91 -38.56
CA GLU A 107 3.47 8.81 -37.47
C GLU A 107 2.48 8.67 -36.32
N VAL A 108 3.02 8.58 -35.12
CA VAL A 108 2.26 8.54 -33.87
C VAL A 108 2.29 9.92 -33.25
N LEU A 109 1.18 10.66 -33.37
CA LEU A 109 1.00 11.96 -32.75
C LEU A 109 0.45 11.78 -31.32
N ILE A 110 1.10 12.41 -30.34
CA ILE A 110 0.64 12.43 -28.94
C ILE A 110 0.24 13.87 -28.62
N ASP A 111 -1.06 14.14 -28.62
CA ASP A 111 -1.62 15.46 -28.30
C ASP A 111 -2.02 15.53 -26.82
N THR A 112 -1.67 16.61 -26.13
CA THR A 112 -2.12 16.86 -24.74
C THR A 112 -3.45 17.61 -24.75
N LEU A 113 -4.53 16.98 -24.30
CA LEU A 113 -5.89 17.54 -24.36
C LEU A 113 -6.15 18.51 -23.21
N ARG A 114 -5.85 18.11 -21.97
CA ARG A 114 -6.12 18.89 -20.76
C ARG A 114 -5.27 18.41 -19.59
N PHE A 115 -5.16 19.25 -18.57
CA PHE A 115 -4.53 18.92 -17.30
C PHE A 115 -5.59 18.64 -16.23
N THR A 116 -5.46 17.54 -15.48
CA THR A 116 -6.30 17.22 -14.31
C THR A 116 -5.41 17.21 -13.07
N SER A 117 -5.86 17.74 -11.94
CA SER A 117 -5.05 17.70 -10.71
C SER A 117 -4.93 16.27 -10.20
N VAL A 118 -3.71 15.86 -9.81
CA VAL A 118 -3.43 14.52 -9.28
C VAL A 118 -4.25 14.26 -8.02
N LYS A 119 -4.32 15.24 -7.11
CA LYS A 119 -5.08 15.13 -5.85
C LYS A 119 -6.55 14.83 -6.07
N ASP A 120 -7.19 15.51 -7.02
CA ASP A 120 -8.63 15.40 -7.29
C ASP A 120 -8.96 14.05 -7.96
N SER A 121 -7.96 13.43 -8.61
CA SER A 121 -8.10 12.11 -9.21
C SER A 121 -7.91 10.96 -8.21
N LEU A 122 -7.09 11.16 -7.17
CA LEU A 122 -6.69 10.08 -6.25
C LEU A 122 -7.40 10.15 -4.88
N TYR A 123 -7.81 11.34 -4.44
CA TYR A 123 -8.29 11.55 -3.08
C TYR A 123 -9.60 12.34 -3.05
N ALA A 124 -10.52 11.90 -2.20
CA ALA A 124 -11.65 12.73 -1.79
C ALA A 124 -11.17 13.72 -0.71
N GLY A 125 -10.81 14.94 -1.12
CA GLY A 125 -10.37 16.02 -0.22
C GLY A 125 -8.95 15.84 0.33
N ASP A 126 -8.71 16.32 1.55
CA ASP A 126 -7.37 16.53 2.12
C ASP A 126 -6.76 15.30 2.84
N ARG A 127 -7.30 14.09 2.59
CA ARG A 127 -6.85 12.88 3.31
C ARG A 127 -5.37 12.53 3.08
N TYR A 128 -4.80 12.92 1.94
CA TYR A 128 -3.38 12.72 1.61
C TYR A 128 -2.43 13.47 2.54
N LYS A 129 -2.81 14.64 3.08
CA LYS A 129 -1.96 15.39 4.02
C LYS A 129 -1.69 14.62 5.33
N THR A 130 -2.56 13.68 5.66
CA THR A 130 -2.47 12.85 6.87
C THR A 130 -2.02 11.42 6.59
N MET A 131 -1.65 11.09 5.35
CA MET A 131 -1.29 9.71 4.97
C MET A 131 -0.02 9.23 5.66
N MET A 132 0.88 10.14 6.02
CA MET A 132 2.11 9.85 6.75
C MET A 132 1.86 9.34 8.19
N ASN A 133 0.71 9.64 8.79
CA ASN A 133 0.44 9.32 10.19
C ASN A 133 -0.22 7.95 10.33
N VAL A 134 0.31 7.12 11.23
CA VAL A 134 -0.24 5.80 11.54
C VAL A 134 -1.49 5.96 12.41
N PRO A 135 -2.68 5.54 11.94
CA PRO A 135 -3.93 5.73 12.67
C PRO A 135 -3.89 5.16 14.09
N GLY A 136 -4.31 5.98 15.07
CA GLY A 136 -4.37 5.56 16.48
C GLY A 136 -3.03 5.61 17.21
N THR A 137 -2.00 6.23 16.63
CA THR A 137 -0.68 6.43 17.24
C THR A 137 -0.13 7.81 16.89
N ASP A 138 0.91 8.25 17.60
CA ASP A 138 1.67 9.47 17.28
C ASP A 138 2.87 9.20 16.36
N THR A 139 2.89 8.04 15.70
CA THR A 139 4.00 7.61 14.83
C THR A 139 3.68 7.84 13.36
N LYS A 140 4.74 8.04 12.56
CA LYS A 140 4.64 8.09 11.11
C LYS A 140 5.03 6.76 10.48
N PHE A 141 4.56 6.51 9.26
CA PHE A 141 5.09 5.43 8.44
C PHE A 141 6.57 5.71 8.13
N ASP A 142 7.34 4.64 7.96
CA ASP A 142 8.70 4.71 7.45
C ASP A 142 8.62 4.58 5.93
N LEU A 143 9.13 5.57 5.20
CA LEU A 143 9.12 5.63 3.73
C LEU A 143 10.56 5.71 3.25
N ASP A 144 10.91 4.80 2.36
CA ASP A 144 12.20 4.77 1.69
C ASP A 144 11.98 4.63 0.19
N ALA A 145 12.84 5.28 -0.60
CA ALA A 145 12.79 5.21 -2.04
C ALA A 145 14.20 5.26 -2.63
N GLY A 146 14.38 4.54 -3.73
CA GLY A 146 15.68 4.40 -4.34
C GLY A 146 15.64 3.73 -5.69
N THR A 147 16.78 3.20 -6.10
CA THR A 147 16.95 2.49 -7.36
C THR A 147 17.57 1.13 -7.10
N LEU A 148 16.93 0.09 -7.60
CA LEU A 148 17.41 -1.28 -7.57
C LEU A 148 18.02 -1.63 -8.92
N ASP A 149 19.28 -2.09 -8.91
CA ASP A 149 19.91 -2.67 -10.10
C ASP A 149 19.58 -4.16 -10.16
N LYS A 150 18.93 -4.58 -11.24
CA LYS A 150 18.64 -5.99 -11.51
C LYS A 150 19.08 -6.29 -12.93
N ASP A 151 20.06 -7.20 -13.04
CA ASP A 151 20.64 -7.64 -14.30
C ASP A 151 21.16 -6.49 -15.20
N GLY A 152 21.70 -5.43 -14.57
CA GLY A 152 22.21 -4.25 -15.28
C GLY A 152 21.13 -3.24 -15.68
N THR A 153 19.87 -3.50 -15.34
CA THR A 153 18.75 -2.56 -15.53
C THR A 153 18.38 -1.91 -14.19
N LYS A 154 18.32 -0.58 -14.18
CA LYS A 154 17.94 0.21 -13.01
C LYS A 154 16.43 0.37 -12.94
N TYR A 155 15.84 -0.07 -11.83
CA TYR A 155 14.42 0.08 -11.54
C TYR A 155 14.23 1.00 -10.33
N ALA A 156 13.34 1.99 -10.46
CA ALA A 156 12.91 2.75 -9.29
C ALA A 156 12.12 1.82 -8.35
N VAL A 157 12.38 1.92 -7.06
CA VAL A 157 11.69 1.16 -6.01
C VAL A 157 11.36 2.05 -4.81
N PHE A 158 10.33 1.68 -4.07
CA PHE A 158 9.98 2.30 -2.79
C PHE A 158 9.50 1.24 -1.81
N GLU A 159 9.62 1.53 -0.51
CA GLU A 159 9.01 0.76 0.56
C GLU A 159 8.41 1.72 1.58
N ALA A 160 7.11 1.60 1.83
CA ALA A 160 6.47 2.22 2.98
C ALA A 160 6.07 1.13 3.99
N LYS A 161 6.49 1.25 5.25
CA LYS A 161 6.28 0.23 6.28
C LYS A 161 5.93 0.80 7.65
N VAL A 162 5.29 -0.04 8.45
CA VAL A 162 5.04 0.21 9.88
C VAL A 162 5.15 -1.11 10.66
N SER A 163 5.72 -1.06 11.86
CA SER A 163 5.80 -2.25 12.72
C SER A 163 4.43 -2.65 13.25
N LYS A 164 4.13 -3.96 13.24
CA LYS A 164 2.91 -4.49 13.88
C LYS A 164 2.83 -4.17 15.37
N ASP A 165 3.97 -4.03 16.05
CA ASP A 165 4.02 -3.65 17.47
C ASP A 165 3.39 -2.27 17.73
N VAL A 166 3.58 -1.35 16.78
CA VAL A 166 3.02 0.01 16.82
C VAL A 166 1.53 -0.03 16.52
N VAL A 167 1.12 -0.74 15.45
CA VAL A 167 -0.28 -0.84 15.04
C VAL A 167 -1.14 -1.52 16.12
N LEU A 168 -0.61 -2.56 16.75
CA LEU A 168 -1.32 -3.37 17.74
C LEU A 168 -0.97 -2.96 19.19
N GLN A 169 -0.40 -1.78 19.39
CA GLN A 169 -0.04 -1.28 20.71
C GLN A 169 -1.25 -1.31 21.67
N GLY A 170 -1.01 -1.80 22.89
CA GLY A 170 -2.04 -1.94 23.93
C GLY A 170 -2.83 -3.25 23.87
N LEU A 171 -2.59 -4.12 22.88
CA LEU A 171 -3.11 -5.49 22.86
C LEU A 171 -2.16 -6.47 23.56
N ASN A 172 -2.57 -7.74 23.68
CA ASN A 172 -1.78 -8.78 24.32
C ASN A 172 -0.44 -9.02 23.57
N LYS A 173 0.68 -8.81 24.27
CA LYS A 173 2.04 -8.92 23.71
C LYS A 173 2.38 -10.30 23.15
N ASP A 174 1.87 -11.36 23.76
CA ASP A 174 2.12 -12.73 23.29
C ASP A 174 1.45 -12.95 21.94
N LEU A 175 0.22 -12.45 21.79
CA LEU A 175 -0.52 -12.52 20.52
C LEU A 175 0.10 -11.62 19.44
N ILE A 176 0.64 -10.45 19.80
CA ILE A 176 1.41 -9.62 18.85
C ILE A 176 2.66 -10.37 18.36
N THR A 177 3.39 -11.01 19.28
CA THR A 177 4.59 -11.78 18.95
C THR A 177 4.25 -12.95 18.02
N GLN A 178 3.16 -13.66 18.28
CA GLN A 178 2.64 -14.70 17.39
C GLN A 178 2.29 -14.14 16.00
N GLU A 179 1.60 -13.00 15.96
CA GLU A 179 1.19 -12.34 14.71
C GLU A 179 2.39 -11.89 13.85
N LYS A 180 3.52 -11.51 14.46
CA LYS A 180 4.76 -11.17 13.75
C LYS A 180 5.39 -12.37 13.02
N MET A 181 5.16 -13.57 13.53
CA MET A 181 5.67 -14.82 12.95
C MET A 181 4.71 -15.45 11.93
N VAL A 182 3.54 -14.84 11.70
CA VAL A 182 2.55 -15.35 10.74
C VAL A 182 3.12 -15.32 9.32
N GLN A 183 3.04 -16.47 8.66
CA GLN A 183 3.24 -16.66 7.24
C GLN A 183 2.00 -17.40 6.69
N SER A 184 1.03 -16.64 6.20
CA SER A 184 -0.23 -17.17 5.71
C SER A 184 -0.70 -16.38 4.49
N VAL A 185 -1.46 -17.03 3.62
CA VAL A 185 -2.15 -16.38 2.50
C VAL A 185 -3.25 -15.44 3.02
N ASP A 186 -3.85 -15.78 4.16
CA ASP A 186 -4.97 -15.06 4.78
C ASP A 186 -4.51 -14.05 5.85
N GLY A 187 -3.20 -13.88 6.03
CA GLY A 187 -2.60 -13.02 7.05
C GLY A 187 -1.65 -11.98 6.46
N VAL A 188 -1.31 -10.96 7.26
CA VAL A 188 -0.24 -10.04 6.91
C VAL A 188 1.09 -10.71 7.23
N ASN A 189 1.98 -10.86 6.27
CA ASN A 189 3.20 -11.64 6.46
C ASN A 189 4.36 -10.81 7.03
N GLY A 190 5.04 -11.38 8.03
CA GLY A 190 6.23 -10.79 8.66
C GLY A 190 5.93 -9.75 9.75
N GLU A 191 6.97 -9.05 10.21
CA GLU A 191 6.88 -8.15 11.37
C GLU A 191 6.26 -6.79 11.07
N TYR A 192 6.19 -6.43 9.80
CA TYR A 192 5.77 -5.10 9.33
C TYR A 192 4.53 -5.22 8.46
N LEU A 193 3.63 -4.23 8.53
CA LEU A 193 2.70 -3.95 7.44
C LEU A 193 3.45 -3.08 6.44
N LYS A 194 3.54 -3.51 5.19
CA LYS A 194 4.30 -2.78 4.17
C LYS A 194 3.67 -2.82 2.80
N VAL A 195 3.98 -1.79 2.02
CA VAL A 195 3.70 -1.70 0.60
C VAL A 195 4.98 -1.33 -0.13
N GLY A 196 5.22 -1.99 -1.25
CA GLY A 196 6.49 -1.85 -1.94
C GLY A 196 7.59 -2.76 -1.39
N SER A 197 8.78 -2.65 -1.98
CA SER A 197 9.99 -3.35 -1.56
C SER A 197 11.22 -2.61 -2.07
N MET A 198 12.22 -2.39 -1.21
CA MET A 198 13.53 -1.86 -1.63
C MET A 198 14.42 -2.92 -2.29
N ASN A 199 14.11 -4.21 -2.09
CA ASN A 199 14.94 -5.33 -2.55
C ASN A 199 14.44 -5.98 -3.85
N GLU A 200 13.21 -5.66 -4.25
CA GLU A 200 12.57 -6.26 -5.42
C GLU A 200 11.69 -5.22 -6.12
N VAL A 201 11.50 -5.37 -7.43
CA VAL A 201 10.60 -4.52 -8.20
C VAL A 201 9.15 -4.94 -7.91
N ASN A 202 8.62 -4.49 -6.78
CA ASN A 202 7.28 -4.81 -6.32
C ASN A 202 6.66 -3.57 -5.65
N THR A 203 5.43 -3.23 -6.04
CA THR A 203 4.64 -2.12 -5.48
C THR A 203 3.39 -2.64 -4.74
N SER A 204 3.32 -3.94 -4.48
CA SER A 204 2.20 -4.60 -3.81
C SER A 204 2.32 -4.53 -2.29
N GLY A 205 1.17 -4.63 -1.62
CA GLY A 205 1.10 -4.78 -0.17
C GLY A 205 1.34 -6.22 0.28
N ASN A 206 1.77 -6.40 1.52
CA ASN A 206 1.97 -7.73 2.13
C ASN A 206 0.73 -8.26 2.88
N TRP A 207 -0.47 -7.83 2.50
CA TRP A 207 -1.74 -8.20 3.13
C TRP A 207 -2.65 -8.98 2.16
N PRO A 208 -3.62 -9.76 2.68
CA PRO A 208 -4.55 -10.52 1.84
C PRO A 208 -5.57 -9.62 1.13
N LYS A 209 -6.10 -10.11 0.01
CA LYS A 209 -7.11 -9.43 -0.81
C LYS A 209 -8.39 -9.04 -0.04
N LEU A 210 -8.66 -9.65 1.11
CA LEU A 210 -9.81 -9.28 1.95
C LEU A 210 -9.75 -7.80 2.38
N TYR A 211 -8.54 -7.25 2.53
CA TYR A 211 -8.36 -5.84 2.87
C TYR A 211 -8.42 -4.94 1.64
N ASP A 212 -8.39 -5.50 0.42
CA ASP A 212 -8.50 -4.77 -0.85
C ASP A 212 -9.95 -4.52 -1.26
N THR A 213 -10.89 -5.38 -0.85
CA THR A 213 -12.31 -5.30 -1.21
C THR A 213 -13.13 -4.30 -0.40
N ALA A 214 -12.58 -3.75 0.67
CA ALA A 214 -13.12 -2.57 1.33
C ALA A 214 -12.96 -1.38 0.37
N LYS A 215 -13.90 -1.23 -0.58
CA LYS A 215 -14.06 -0.02 -1.38
C LYS A 215 -14.14 1.13 -0.39
N ASP A 216 -13.23 2.09 -0.55
CA ASP A 216 -13.31 3.42 0.03
C ASP A 216 -14.71 3.97 -0.26
N GLN A 217 -15.61 3.88 0.73
CA GLN A 217 -16.87 4.61 0.77
C GLN A 217 -16.62 5.94 1.47
#